data_AF-A0A7S3H2U1-F1
#
_entry.id   AF-A0A7S3H2U1-F1
#
_cell.length_a   1.000
_cell.length_b   1.000
_cell.length_c   1.000
_cell.angle_alpha   90.00
_cell.angle_beta   90.00
_cell.angle_gamma   90.00
#
_symmetry.space_group_name_H-M   'P 1'
#
loop_
_entity.id
_entity.type
_entity.pdbx_description
1 polymer ?
#
loop_
_entity_poly.entity_id
_entity_poly.type
_entity_poly.pdbx_seq_one_letter_code
_entity_poly.pdbx_strand_id
1 'polypeptide(L)'
;AGQFWQLDGSMGTDPAPEEKDVNVQSEPGDGRLEVVTLPSVANIALDKVAHEAKRIHSGGPYYLEFFGNDEGEQHVYCEIDGEFYHLVNPTCCHVRYLKKLQVLQNTVPTDAWKDLM
;
A
#
# COMPACT_ATOMS: atom_id res chain seq x y z
N ALA A 1 -5.82 18.35 -18.55
CA ALA A 1 -4.82 17.96 -17.54
C ALA A 1 -5.48 18.12 -16.18
N GLY A 2 -6.01 17.05 -15.61
CA GLY A 2 -6.72 17.10 -14.33
C GLY A 2 -5.73 17.21 -13.18
N GLN A 3 -5.83 18.27 -12.38
CA GLN A 3 -5.15 18.37 -11.10
C GLN A 3 -5.78 17.33 -10.16
N PHE A 4 -5.12 16.18 -10.02
CA PHE A 4 -5.52 15.13 -9.10
C PHE A 4 -4.85 15.42 -7.75
N TRP A 5 -5.65 15.87 -6.78
CA TRP A 5 -5.41 15.84 -5.32
C TRP A 5 -3.96 16.09 -4.88
N GLN A 6 -3.51 17.34 -4.96
CA GLN A 6 -2.18 17.74 -4.52
C GLN A 6 -2.14 18.60 -3.25
N LEU A 7 -3.27 18.86 -2.58
CA LEU A 7 -3.29 19.88 -1.53
C LEU A 7 -4.10 19.44 -0.29
N ASP A 8 -3.38 19.52 0.83
CA ASP A 8 -3.80 19.51 2.24
C ASP A 8 -4.35 18.22 2.86
N GLY A 9 -3.40 17.35 3.21
CA GLY A 9 -3.48 16.58 4.45
C GLY A 9 -2.10 16.56 5.10
N SER A 10 -2.00 16.67 6.43
CA SER A 10 -0.80 16.25 7.15
C SER A 10 -0.70 14.73 7.02
N MET A 11 -0.17 14.25 5.89
CA MET A 11 0.05 12.83 5.67
C MET A 11 1.16 12.36 6.61
N GLY A 12 0.75 11.83 7.75
CA GLY A 12 1.59 11.23 8.77
C GLY A 12 0.74 10.25 9.56
N THR A 13 1.34 9.17 10.04
CA THR A 13 0.70 8.39 11.10
C THR A 13 0.62 9.24 12.35
N ASP A 14 -0.44 9.08 13.15
CA ASP A 14 -0.53 9.66 14.49
C ASP A 14 -0.55 8.53 15.53
N PRO A 15 0.50 8.38 16.37
CA PRO A 15 1.73 9.20 16.39
C PRO A 15 2.63 8.95 15.17
N ALA A 16 3.60 9.86 14.96
CA ALA A 16 4.61 9.69 13.92
C ALA A 16 5.35 8.34 14.12
N PRO A 17 5.69 7.62 13.04
CA PRO A 17 6.26 6.29 13.16
C PRO A 17 7.74 6.37 13.54
N GLU A 18 8.24 5.39 14.31
CA GLU A 18 9.66 5.34 14.64
C GLU A 18 10.49 5.05 13.37
N GLU A 19 11.75 5.48 13.33
CA GLU A 19 12.62 5.28 12.15
C GLU A 19 12.73 3.81 11.75
N LYS A 20 12.75 2.90 12.74
CA LYS A 20 12.78 1.44 12.53
C LYS A 20 11.54 0.91 11.81
N ASP A 21 10.43 1.64 11.83
CA ASP A 21 9.16 1.28 11.20
C ASP A 21 9.02 1.92 9.81
N VAL A 22 9.94 2.84 9.43
CA VAL A 22 10.00 3.49 8.12
C VAL A 22 11.15 2.92 7.28
N ASN A 23 12.31 2.69 7.89
CA ASN A 23 13.52 2.24 7.21
C ASN A 23 13.71 0.72 7.33
N VAL A 24 12.76 -0.02 6.74
CA VAL A 24 12.74 -1.48 6.72
C VAL A 24 13.05 -2.00 5.31
N GLN A 25 13.78 -3.10 5.19
CA GLN A 25 13.87 -3.80 3.90
C GLN A 25 12.54 -4.49 3.60
N SER A 26 11.91 -4.19 2.45
CA SER A 26 10.67 -4.87 2.06
C SER A 26 10.94 -6.36 1.80
N GLU A 27 10.21 -7.24 2.48
CA GLU A 27 10.26 -8.68 2.27
C GLU A 27 8.86 -9.26 2.06
N PRO A 28 8.52 -9.70 0.83
CA PRO A 28 7.24 -10.34 0.57
C PRO A 28 7.06 -11.59 1.45
N GLY A 29 6.01 -11.62 2.27
CA GLY A 29 5.67 -12.77 3.11
C GLY A 29 6.19 -12.73 4.54
N ASP A 30 6.83 -11.63 4.96
CA ASP A 30 7.20 -11.35 6.35
C ASP A 30 5.99 -11.14 7.28
N GLY A 31 4.79 -10.99 6.71
CA GLY A 31 3.55 -10.76 7.45
C GLY A 31 3.35 -9.31 7.86
N ARG A 32 4.05 -8.37 7.23
CA ARG A 32 3.89 -6.92 7.42
C ARG A 32 3.21 -6.30 6.20
N LEU A 33 2.54 -5.17 6.40
CA LEU A 33 1.90 -4.41 5.33
C LEU A 33 2.54 -3.04 5.28
N GLU A 34 2.88 -2.64 4.06
CA GLU A 34 3.58 -1.41 3.78
C GLU A 34 2.58 -0.30 3.43
N VAL A 35 2.61 0.80 4.19
CA VAL A 35 1.88 2.01 3.87
C VAL A 35 2.84 2.96 3.18
N VAL A 36 2.54 3.27 1.92
CA VAL A 36 3.36 4.12 1.08
C VAL A 36 2.52 5.27 0.51
N THR A 37 3.18 6.39 0.24
CA THR A 37 2.60 7.49 -0.54
C THR A 37 3.26 7.60 -1.89
N LEU A 38 2.45 7.97 -2.87
CA LEU A 38 2.90 8.32 -4.21
C LEU A 38 2.64 9.81 -4.45
N PRO A 39 3.52 10.51 -5.17
CA PRO A 39 3.31 11.92 -5.49
C PRO A 39 2.14 12.15 -6.46
N SER A 40 1.66 11.11 -7.15
CA SER A 40 0.53 11.19 -8.10
C SER A 40 -0.16 9.84 -8.27
N VAL A 41 -1.49 9.86 -8.34
CA VAL A 41 -2.36 8.69 -8.63
C VAL A 41 -2.11 8.13 -10.03
N ALA A 42 -1.66 8.94 -10.99
CA ALA A 42 -1.29 8.47 -12.33
C ALA A 42 -0.05 7.55 -12.33
N ASN A 43 0.65 7.44 -11.20
CA ASN A 43 1.84 6.60 -11.02
C ASN A 43 1.56 5.30 -10.25
N ILE A 44 0.29 4.90 -10.08
CA ILE A 44 -0.09 3.63 -9.42
C ILE A 44 0.28 2.39 -10.24
N ALA A 45 0.68 2.53 -11.52
CA ALA A 45 1.26 1.42 -12.28
C ALA A 45 2.38 0.76 -11.45
N LEU A 46 2.25 -0.54 -11.18
CA LEU A 46 3.04 -1.30 -10.20
C LEU A 46 4.56 -1.08 -10.34
N ASP A 47 5.06 -0.86 -11.55
CA ASP A 47 6.47 -0.59 -11.85
C ASP A 47 7.00 0.71 -11.21
N LYS A 48 6.15 1.72 -11.04
CA LYS A 48 6.53 3.02 -10.45
C LYS A 48 6.45 3.03 -8.93
N VAL A 49 5.66 2.14 -8.33
CA VAL A 49 5.59 1.99 -6.87
C VAL A 49 6.97 1.65 -6.30
N ALA A 50 7.76 0.85 -7.02
CA ALA A 50 9.11 0.49 -6.60
C ALA A 50 10.11 1.66 -6.58
N HIS A 51 9.84 2.75 -7.31
CA HIS A 51 10.82 3.83 -7.52
C HIS A 51 10.38 5.19 -6.97
N GLU A 52 9.07 5.47 -6.94
CA GLU A 52 8.53 6.78 -6.57
C GLU A 52 7.77 6.75 -5.25
N ALA A 53 7.46 5.57 -4.72
CA ALA A 53 6.73 5.47 -3.47
C ALA A 53 7.66 5.80 -2.28
N LYS A 54 7.15 6.62 -1.36
CA LYS A 54 7.79 6.87 -0.07
C LYS A 54 7.04 6.10 0.99
N ARG A 55 7.74 5.20 1.68
CA ARG A 55 7.17 4.49 2.82
C ARG A 55 6.89 5.47 3.95
N ILE A 56 5.68 5.40 4.49
CA ILE A 56 5.27 6.09 5.72
C ILE A 56 5.42 5.14 6.90
N HIS A 57 5.04 3.87 6.74
CA HIS A 57 5.07 2.89 7.83
C HIS A 57 5.08 1.45 7.30
N SER A 58 5.76 0.55 8.02
CA SER A 58 5.80 -0.90 7.80
C SER A 58 5.26 -1.62 9.02
N GLY A 59 4.19 -2.40 8.87
CA GLY A 59 3.57 -3.12 9.98
C GLY A 59 2.11 -3.48 9.72
N GLY A 60 1.38 -3.86 10.76
CA GLY A 60 -0.03 -4.22 10.64
C GLY A 60 -0.49 -5.05 11.83
N PRO A 61 -1.81 -5.25 12.02
CA PRO A 61 -2.94 -4.82 11.17
C PRO A 61 -3.22 -3.32 11.21
N TYR A 62 -4.06 -2.82 10.29
CA TYR A 62 -4.41 -1.40 10.19
C TYR A 62 -5.90 -1.10 10.40
N TYR A 63 -6.12 0.08 10.95
CA TYR A 63 -7.38 0.80 10.93
C TYR A 63 -7.15 2.12 10.21
N LEU A 64 -7.97 2.41 9.21
CA LEU A 64 -7.98 3.67 8.48
C LEU A 64 -9.29 4.37 8.79
N GLU A 65 -9.22 5.63 9.18
CA GLU A 65 -10.37 6.51 9.35
C GLU A 65 -10.34 7.56 8.25
N PHE A 66 -11.50 7.78 7.62
CA PHE A 66 -11.63 8.74 6.54
C PHE A 66 -12.24 10.01 7.10
N PHE A 67 -11.46 11.09 7.06
CA PHE A 67 -11.93 12.43 7.40
C PHE A 67 -12.25 13.16 6.09
N GLY A 68 -13.52 13.48 5.89
CA GLY A 68 -13.98 14.33 4.79
C GLY A 68 -14.45 15.69 5.33
N ASN A 69 -14.58 16.69 4.45
CA ASN A 69 -15.31 17.89 4.80
C ASN A 69 -16.82 17.57 4.89
N ASP A 70 -17.51 18.14 5.87
CA ASP A 70 -18.96 17.97 6.07
C ASP A 70 -19.80 18.45 4.86
N GLU A 71 -19.19 19.19 3.95
CA GLU A 71 -19.79 19.76 2.75
C GLU A 71 -19.34 19.00 1.48
N GLY A 72 -19.83 17.77 1.29
CA GLY A 72 -19.69 17.06 0.01
C GLY A 72 -19.67 15.54 0.12
N GLU A 73 -19.85 14.86 -1.02
CA GLU A 73 -19.60 13.41 -1.12
C GLU A 73 -18.09 13.14 -1.15
N GLN A 74 -17.62 12.27 -0.26
CA GLN A 74 -16.25 11.77 -0.26
C GLN A 74 -16.17 10.51 -1.11
N HIS A 75 -15.32 10.54 -2.14
CA HIS A 75 -15.09 9.38 -2.99
C HIS A 75 -13.71 8.80 -2.76
N VAL A 76 -13.64 7.48 -2.51
CA VAL A 76 -12.38 6.74 -2.39
C VAL A 76 -12.38 5.63 -3.43
N TYR A 77 -11.27 5.53 -4.13
CA TYR A 77 -11.02 4.48 -5.13
C TYR A 77 -9.93 3.57 -4.60
N CYS A 78 -10.18 2.26 -4.60
CA CYS A 78 -9.19 1.28 -4.19
C CYS A 78 -9.17 0.08 -5.14
N GLU A 79 -7.99 -0.50 -5.29
CA GLU A 79 -7.76 -1.73 -6.05
C GLU A 79 -7.25 -2.79 -5.08
N ILE A 80 -7.86 -3.98 -5.10
CA ILE A 80 -7.46 -5.12 -4.28
C ILE A 80 -7.34 -6.32 -5.20
N ASP A 81 -6.13 -6.85 -5.37
CA ASP A 81 -5.84 -8.03 -6.21
C ASP A 81 -6.42 -7.93 -7.63
N GLY A 82 -6.37 -6.73 -8.23
CA GLY A 82 -6.89 -6.46 -9.58
C GLY A 82 -8.39 -6.12 -9.64
N GLU A 83 -9.11 -6.21 -8.52
CA GLU A 83 -10.51 -5.80 -8.42
C GLU A 83 -10.62 -4.34 -8.00
N PHE A 84 -11.42 -3.56 -8.73
CA PHE A 84 -11.61 -2.13 -8.50
C PHE A 84 -12.88 -1.84 -7.71
N TYR A 85 -12.75 -1.02 -6.66
CA TYR A 85 -13.84 -0.61 -5.78
C TYR A 85 -13.95 0.91 -5.76
N HIS A 86 -15.19 1.40 -5.90
CA HIS A 86 -15.55 2.80 -5.69
C HIS A 86 -16.38 2.90 -4.43
N LEU A 87 -15.85 3.58 -3.41
CA LEU A 87 -16.49 3.79 -2.13
C LEU A 87 -16.98 5.24 -2.06
N VAL A 88 -18.25 5.41 -1.67
CA VAL A 88 -18.89 6.72 -1.47
C VAL A 88 -19.16 6.89 0.01
N ASN A 89 -18.65 7.98 0.58
CA ASN A 89 -18.67 8.31 2.00
C ASN A 89 -18.19 7.16 2.92
N PRO A 90 -17.04 6.52 2.64
CA PRO A 90 -16.50 5.52 3.56
C PRO A 90 -16.14 6.18 4.89
N THR A 91 -16.43 5.53 6.01
CA THR A 91 -16.09 6.03 7.35
C THR A 91 -14.80 5.42 7.88
N CYS A 92 -14.61 4.12 7.67
CA CYS A 92 -13.40 3.42 8.07
C CYS A 92 -13.08 2.19 7.22
N CYS A 93 -11.84 1.73 7.29
CA CYS A 93 -11.37 0.47 6.70
C CYS A 93 -10.51 -0.29 7.72
N HIS A 94 -10.69 -1.61 7.78
CA HIS A 94 -9.89 -2.50 8.62
C HIS A 94 -9.12 -3.48 7.73
N VAL A 95 -7.78 -3.47 7.85
CA VAL A 95 -6.93 -4.46 7.19
C VAL A 95 -6.40 -5.42 8.25
N ARG A 96 -6.78 -6.70 8.14
CA ARG A 96 -6.44 -7.74 9.12
C ARG A 96 -5.86 -8.97 8.43
N TYR A 97 -4.83 -9.56 9.04
CA TYR A 97 -4.35 -10.89 8.65
C TYR A 97 -5.33 -11.95 9.14
N LEU A 98 -6.12 -12.50 8.23
CA LEU A 98 -7.06 -13.58 8.56
C LEU A 98 -6.39 -14.95 8.54
N LYS A 99 -5.53 -15.19 7.56
CA LYS A 99 -4.85 -16.48 7.32
C LYS A 99 -3.47 -16.25 6.74
N LYS A 100 -2.53 -17.14 7.11
CA LYS A 100 -1.23 -17.26 6.44
C LYS A 100 -1.35 -18.35 5.38
N LEU A 101 -1.08 -18.00 4.13
CA LEU A 101 -1.03 -18.97 3.03
C LEU A 101 0.40 -19.45 2.85
N GLN A 102 0.56 -20.76 2.68
CA GLN A 102 1.83 -21.33 2.23
C GLN A 102 1.85 -21.32 0.71
N VAL A 103 2.71 -20.50 0.13
CA VAL A 103 2.93 -20.46 -1.32
C VAL A 103 4.07 -21.41 -1.69
N LEU A 104 3.98 -22.02 -2.87
CA LEU A 104 5.08 -22.83 -3.39
C LEU A 104 6.25 -21.89 -3.70
N GLN A 105 7.37 -22.11 -3.03
CA GLN A 105 8.62 -21.42 -3.34
C GLN A 105 9.46 -22.31 -4.26
N ASN A 106 9.96 -21.73 -5.35
CA ASN A 106 10.96 -22.40 -6.16
C ASN A 106 12.27 -22.42 -5.37
N THR A 107 12.67 -23.58 -4.86
CA THR A 107 13.93 -23.77 -4.15
C THR A 107 15.11 -23.97 -5.08
N VAL A 108 14.88 -24.05 -6.39
CA VAL A 108 15.93 -24.19 -7.40
C VAL A 108 16.49 -22.81 -7.72
N PRO A 109 17.78 -22.54 -7.47
CA PRO A 109 18.40 -21.27 -7.82
C PRO A 109 18.17 -20.95 -9.29
N THR A 110 17.83 -19.70 -9.61
CA THR A 110 17.55 -19.26 -10.98
C THR A 110 18.70 -19.56 -11.95
N ASP A 111 19.94 -19.64 -11.45
CA ASP A 111 21.13 -19.97 -12.24
C ASP A 111 21.17 -21.44 -12.71
N ALA A 112 20.54 -22.37 -11.98
CA ALA A 112 20.50 -23.79 -12.35
C ALA A 112 19.55 -24.08 -13.53
N TRP A 113 18.78 -23.10 -13.98
CA TRP A 113 17.91 -23.21 -15.15
C TRP A 113 18.66 -23.06 -16.47
N LYS A 114 19.88 -22.50 -16.44
CA LYS A 114 20.73 -22.35 -17.63
C LYS A 114 21.29 -23.67 -18.14
N ASP A 115 21.35 -24.69 -17.28
CA ASP A 115 21.86 -26.03 -17.62
C ASP A 115 20.76 -27.00 -18.12
N LEU A 116 19.50 -26.54 -18.17
CA LEU A 116 18.31 -27.31 -18.57
C LEU A 116 17.69 -26.84 -19.90
N MET A 117 18.27 -25.82 -20.55
CA MET A 117 17.91 -25.31 -21.89
C MET A 117 19.09 -25.44 -22.84
#